data_AF-A0A0D2QQ43-F1
#
_entry.id   AF-A0A0D2QQ43-F1
#
_cell.length_a   1.000
_cell.length_b   1.000
_cell.length_c   1.000
_cell.angle_alpha   90.00
_cell.angle_beta   90.00
_cell.angle_gamma   90.00
#
_symmetry.space_group_name_H-M   'P 1'
#
loop_
_entity.id
_entity.type
_entity.pdbx_description
1 polymer ?
#
loop_
_entity_poly.entity_id
_entity_poly.type
_entity_poly.pdbx_seq_one_letter_code
_entity_poly.pdbx_strand_id
1 'polypeptide(L)'
;MEAIKKQATKLREQVAKQQQAVLRHLGHFSNEDVTVDEADLQCHQKLQDLYSSTKAAKHLQRNIVRGIEGFIATSSKLIEISRKLADDCCKFGVEDQNTGSSLAKAALHFGNSHKSIEDERETLLGILGERVSEPLRALITGAPLEDARHLTHRYDRFRQEVEAQAADVLRRRSKTREADISAESYMKLKQAEARLADLKSSMMVLGREATAAMLSAEDQQQKITFQLLLAMVDAEKSYHQHVLASLEKLHAEVCT
;
A
#
# COMPACT_ATOMS: atom_id res chain seq x y z
N MET A 1 -14.69 10.90 8.76
CA MET A 1 -13.45 10.41 9.44
C MET A 1 -12.14 10.89 8.79
N GLU A 2 -12.06 11.07 7.47
CA GLU A 2 -10.82 11.57 6.82
C GLU A 2 -10.50 13.04 7.11
N ALA A 3 -11.52 13.90 7.22
CA ALA A 3 -11.34 15.32 7.56
C ALA A 3 -10.65 15.52 8.91
N ILE A 4 -10.98 14.67 9.90
CA ILE A 4 -10.38 14.68 11.24
C ILE A 4 -8.91 14.22 11.18
N LYS A 5 -8.59 13.22 10.33
CA LYS A 5 -7.20 12.79 10.11
C LYS A 5 -6.36 13.85 9.39
N LYS A 6 -6.94 14.57 8.43
CA LYS A 6 -6.30 15.71 7.75
C LYS A 6 -6.10 16.90 8.71
N GLN A 7 -7.03 17.15 9.63
CA GLN A 7 -6.82 18.14 10.68
C GLN A 7 -5.76 17.72 11.69
N ALA A 8 -5.70 16.44 12.08
CA ALA A 8 -4.68 15.94 12.99
C ALA A 8 -3.26 15.97 12.40
N THR A 9 -3.12 15.72 11.09
CA THR A 9 -1.84 15.83 10.38
C THR A 9 -1.41 17.30 10.24
N LYS A 10 -2.33 18.20 9.87
CA LYS A 10 -2.08 19.65 9.88
C LYS A 10 -1.72 20.18 11.27
N LEU A 11 -2.37 19.69 12.32
CA LEU A 11 -2.08 20.07 13.70
C LEU A 11 -0.69 19.56 14.12
N ARG A 12 -0.30 18.35 13.73
CA ARG A 12 1.06 17.83 13.96
C ARG A 12 2.12 18.65 13.23
N GLU A 13 1.89 19.01 11.97
CA GLU A 13 2.78 19.91 11.23
C GLU A 13 2.85 21.30 11.87
N GLN A 14 1.73 21.86 12.34
CA GLN A 14 1.72 23.13 13.06
C GLN A 14 2.47 23.05 14.38
N VAL A 15 2.32 21.95 15.14
CA VAL A 15 3.04 21.72 16.38
C VAL A 15 4.53 21.55 16.11
N ALA A 16 4.93 20.81 15.07
CA ALA A 16 6.32 20.69 14.66
C ALA A 16 6.92 22.05 14.26
N LYS A 17 6.18 22.87 13.49
CA LYS A 17 6.57 24.23 13.12
C LYS A 17 6.65 25.17 14.33
N GLN A 18 5.73 25.08 15.28
CA GLN A 18 5.76 25.86 16.52
C GLN A 18 6.91 25.45 17.44
N GLN A 19 7.14 24.15 17.62
CA GLN A 19 8.31 23.65 18.35
C GLN A 19 9.62 24.12 17.68
N GLN A 20 9.67 24.14 16.36
CA GLN A 20 10.79 24.67 15.59
C GLN A 20 10.97 26.18 15.74
N ALA A 21 9.89 26.97 15.80
CA ALA A 21 9.96 28.40 16.05
C ALA A 21 10.46 28.71 17.47
N VAL A 22 10.05 27.91 18.46
CA VAL A 22 10.54 27.99 19.84
C VAL A 22 12.03 27.63 19.89
N LEU A 23 12.46 26.58 19.20
CA LEU A 23 13.87 26.19 19.09
C LEU A 23 14.72 27.26 18.37
N ARG A 24 14.19 27.91 17.32
CA ARG A 24 14.86 29.03 16.64
C ARG A 24 15.02 30.25 17.55
N HIS A 25 14.01 30.58 18.34
CA HIS A 25 14.11 31.67 19.31
C HIS A 25 15.09 31.35 20.45
N LEU A 26 15.19 30.09 20.85
CA LEU A 26 16.20 29.63 21.82
C LEU A 26 17.62 29.59 21.22
N GLY A 27 17.75 29.36 19.91
CA GLY A 27 19.03 29.38 19.17
C GLY A 27 19.58 30.78 18.90
N HIS A 28 18.80 31.85 19.08
CA HIS A 28 19.22 33.23 18.80
C HIS A 28 20.17 33.82 19.87
N PHE A 29 20.53 33.06 20.91
CA PHE A 29 21.44 33.49 21.98
C PHE A 29 22.92 33.10 21.80
N SER A 30 23.27 32.49 20.66
CA SER A 30 24.66 32.18 20.31
C SER A 30 24.84 32.24 18.79
N ASN A 31 25.58 33.25 18.32
CA ASN A 31 26.22 33.17 17.02
C ASN A 31 27.17 31.96 17.04
N GLU A 32 27.08 31.14 16.00
CA GLU A 32 27.80 29.88 15.76
C GLU A 32 27.17 28.62 16.41
N ASP A 33 26.71 27.71 15.54
CA ASP A 33 26.47 26.27 15.77
C ASP A 33 25.09 25.77 16.21
N VAL A 34 23.99 26.43 15.78
CA VAL A 34 22.64 25.84 15.78
C VAL A 34 22.03 25.90 14.38
N THR A 35 22.75 25.39 13.38
CA THR A 35 22.08 24.94 12.15
C THR A 35 21.31 23.68 12.52
N VAL A 36 19.98 23.76 12.58
CA VAL A 36 19.14 22.57 12.43
C VAL A 36 19.69 21.84 11.20
N ASP A 37 20.10 20.58 11.38
CA ASP A 37 20.72 19.80 10.32
C ASP A 37 19.65 19.59 9.22
N GLU A 38 19.69 20.44 8.20
CA GLU A 38 18.73 20.48 7.09
C GLU A 38 18.62 19.11 6.41
N ALA A 39 19.71 18.33 6.41
CA ALA A 39 19.73 16.98 5.89
C ALA A 39 18.89 15.99 6.74
N ASP A 40 18.89 16.14 8.07
CA ASP A 40 18.02 15.34 8.96
C ASP A 40 16.54 15.69 8.77
N LEU A 41 16.23 16.99 8.64
CA LEU A 41 14.86 17.44 8.40
C LEU A 41 14.30 16.87 7.10
N GLN A 42 15.09 16.90 6.02
CA GLN A 42 14.74 16.31 4.74
C GLN A 42 14.58 14.79 4.83
N CYS A 43 15.46 14.10 5.57
CA CYS A 43 15.36 12.65 5.79
C CYS A 43 14.06 12.28 6.49
N HIS A 44 13.72 12.95 7.59
CA HIS A 44 12.50 12.69 8.33
C HIS A 44 11.24 12.96 7.51
N GLN A 45 11.19 14.09 6.79
CA GLN A 45 10.05 14.39 5.92
C GLN A 45 9.87 13.31 4.84
N LYS A 46 10.97 12.89 4.21
CA LYS A 46 10.95 11.83 3.20
C LYS A 46 10.44 10.51 3.77
N LEU A 47 10.89 10.12 4.97
CA LEU A 47 10.39 8.91 5.64
C LEU A 47 8.90 9.00 5.96
N GLN A 48 8.40 10.17 6.37
CA GLN A 48 6.98 10.40 6.63
C GLN A 48 6.13 10.27 5.35
N ASP A 49 6.63 10.80 4.23
CA ASP A 49 5.97 10.72 2.93
C ASP A 49 5.91 9.27 2.44
N LEU A 50 7.04 8.55 2.50
CA LEU A 50 7.13 7.12 2.15
C LEU A 50 6.21 6.26 3.01
N TYR A 51 6.15 6.52 4.32
CA TYR A 51 5.24 5.81 5.22
C TYR A 51 3.77 6.05 4.85
N SER A 52 3.42 7.29 4.51
CA SER A 52 2.07 7.67 4.10
C SER A 52 1.67 7.01 2.78
N SER A 53 2.57 7.00 1.80
CA SER A 53 2.37 6.38 0.50
C SER A 53 2.20 4.86 0.61
N THR A 54 3.13 4.15 1.26
CA THR A 54 3.04 2.69 1.44
C THR A 54 1.80 2.28 2.25
N LYS A 55 1.35 3.13 3.18
CA LYS A 55 0.09 2.92 3.92
C LYS A 55 -1.13 3.05 3.01
N ALA A 56 -1.16 4.04 2.13
CA ALA A 56 -2.24 4.22 1.15
C ALA A 56 -2.28 3.04 0.16
N ALA A 57 -1.13 2.65 -0.38
CA ALA A 57 -1.00 1.48 -1.26
C ALA A 57 -1.50 0.20 -0.57
N LYS A 58 -1.08 -0.06 0.67
CA LYS A 58 -1.54 -1.22 1.45
C LYS A 58 -3.06 -1.21 1.68
N HIS A 59 -3.68 -0.03 1.77
CA HIS A 59 -5.13 0.08 1.89
C HIS A 59 -5.85 -0.25 0.58
N LEU A 60 -5.38 0.30 -0.54
CA LEU A 60 -5.89 -0.02 -1.87
C LEU A 60 -5.82 -1.52 -2.14
N GLN A 61 -4.67 -2.15 -1.91
CA GLN A 61 -4.46 -3.59 -2.09
C GLN A 61 -5.47 -4.43 -1.30
N ARG A 62 -5.74 -4.07 -0.04
CA ARG A 62 -6.76 -4.76 0.78
C ARG A 62 -8.16 -4.60 0.24
N ASN A 63 -8.49 -3.42 -0.29
CA ASN A 63 -9.80 -3.18 -0.88
C ASN A 63 -9.96 -3.99 -2.18
N ILE A 64 -8.92 -4.08 -3.00
CA ILE A 64 -8.91 -4.93 -4.21
C ILE A 64 -9.12 -6.40 -3.84
N VAL A 65 -8.33 -6.94 -2.91
CA VAL A 65 -8.45 -8.34 -2.46
C VAL A 65 -9.88 -8.65 -2.00
N ARG A 66 -10.44 -7.81 -1.11
CA ARG A 66 -11.83 -7.99 -0.63
C ARG A 66 -12.86 -7.88 -1.75
N GLY A 67 -12.65 -6.96 -2.69
CA GLY A 67 -13.51 -6.78 -3.85
C GLY A 67 -13.52 -8.03 -4.73
N ILE A 68 -12.34 -8.58 -5.03
CA ILE A 68 -12.19 -9.81 -5.82
C ILE A 68 -12.82 -11.01 -5.08
N GLU A 69 -12.55 -11.18 -3.78
CA GLU A 69 -13.14 -12.26 -2.99
C GLU A 69 -14.67 -12.21 -2.98
N GLY A 70 -15.24 -11.01 -2.78
CA GLY A 70 -16.69 -10.80 -2.84
C GLY A 70 -17.27 -11.05 -4.23
N PHE A 71 -16.55 -10.63 -5.28
CA PHE A 71 -16.93 -10.85 -6.67
C PHE A 71 -16.92 -12.33 -7.03
N ILE A 72 -15.88 -13.08 -6.65
CA ILE A 72 -15.79 -14.53 -6.84
C ILE A 72 -16.94 -15.21 -6.11
N ALA A 73 -17.15 -14.93 -4.82
CA ALA A 73 -18.20 -15.58 -4.03
C ALA A 73 -19.61 -15.35 -4.60
N THR A 74 -19.86 -14.16 -5.16
CA THR A 74 -21.13 -13.83 -5.81
C THR A 74 -21.24 -14.51 -7.16
N SER A 75 -20.19 -14.44 -7.98
CA SER A 75 -20.17 -15.00 -9.33
C SER A 75 -20.27 -16.53 -9.32
N SER A 76 -19.71 -17.23 -8.33
CA SER A 76 -19.88 -18.68 -8.19
C SER A 76 -21.35 -19.08 -8.05
N LYS A 77 -22.15 -18.30 -7.30
CA LYS A 77 -23.60 -18.53 -7.18
C LYS A 77 -24.33 -18.22 -8.49
N LEU A 78 -23.92 -17.16 -9.19
CA LEU A 78 -24.49 -16.83 -10.50
C LEU A 78 -24.21 -17.93 -11.52
N ILE A 79 -22.99 -18.47 -11.57
CA ILE A 79 -22.61 -19.59 -12.42
C ILE A 79 -23.51 -20.80 -12.18
N GLU A 80 -23.77 -21.16 -10.92
CA GLU A 80 -24.66 -22.28 -10.57
C GLU A 80 -26.08 -22.09 -11.13
N ILE A 81 -26.66 -20.90 -10.92
CA ILE A 81 -28.00 -20.56 -11.41
C ILE A 81 -28.03 -20.56 -12.95
N SER A 82 -27.04 -19.94 -13.59
CA SER A 82 -26.92 -19.88 -15.05
C SER A 82 -26.77 -21.27 -15.67
N ARG A 83 -25.94 -22.13 -15.08
CA ARG A 83 -25.78 -23.51 -15.56
C ARG A 83 -27.07 -24.31 -15.42
N LYS A 84 -27.82 -24.10 -14.33
CA LYS A 84 -29.12 -24.73 -14.16
C LYS A 84 -30.13 -24.31 -15.23
N LEU A 85 -30.18 -23.02 -15.57
CA LEU A 85 -30.98 -22.51 -16.69
C LEU A 85 -30.56 -23.18 -18.01
N ALA A 86 -29.25 -23.22 -18.27
CA ALA A 86 -28.70 -23.80 -19.48
C ALA A 86 -29.02 -25.31 -19.59
N ASP A 87 -28.93 -26.05 -18.48
CA ASP A 87 -29.32 -27.46 -18.39
C ASP A 87 -30.79 -27.68 -18.74
N ASP A 88 -31.68 -26.85 -18.22
CA ASP A 88 -33.11 -26.99 -18.48
C ASP A 88 -33.45 -26.67 -19.95
N CYS A 89 -32.75 -25.72 -20.58
CA CYS A 89 -32.81 -25.49 -22.04
C CYS A 89 -32.28 -26.69 -22.85
N CYS A 90 -31.13 -27.25 -22.47
CA CYS A 90 -30.58 -28.44 -23.13
C CYS A 90 -31.54 -29.64 -23.04
N LYS A 91 -32.15 -29.88 -21.87
CA LYS A 91 -33.11 -30.98 -21.68
C LYS A 91 -34.31 -30.83 -22.58
N PHE A 92 -34.91 -29.63 -22.64
CA PHE A 92 -36.02 -29.37 -23.55
C PHE A 92 -35.64 -29.67 -25.01
N GLY A 93 -34.45 -29.24 -25.44
CA GLY A 93 -33.99 -29.46 -26.81
C GLY A 93 -33.69 -30.92 -27.17
N VAL A 94 -33.44 -31.79 -26.18
CA VAL A 94 -33.15 -33.22 -26.39
C VAL A 94 -34.40 -34.10 -26.21
N GLU A 95 -35.26 -33.76 -25.26
CA GLU A 95 -36.43 -34.57 -24.89
C GLU A 95 -37.66 -34.34 -25.80
N ASP A 96 -37.68 -33.27 -26.61
CA ASP A 96 -38.78 -33.02 -27.55
C ASP A 96 -38.86 -34.13 -28.61
N GLN A 97 -39.97 -34.89 -28.60
CA GLN A 97 -40.25 -35.97 -29.56
C GLN A 97 -40.33 -35.45 -31.01
N ASN A 98 -40.42 -34.13 -31.19
CA ASN A 98 -40.20 -33.42 -32.45
C ASN A 98 -38.74 -32.94 -32.56
N THR A 99 -37.79 -33.86 -32.73
CA THR A 99 -36.33 -33.64 -32.90
C THR A 99 -35.91 -32.64 -34.01
N GLY A 100 -36.86 -32.00 -34.69
CA GLY A 100 -36.65 -31.01 -35.75
C GLY A 100 -37.31 -29.65 -35.53
N SER A 101 -37.98 -29.39 -34.39
CA SER A 101 -38.60 -28.09 -34.16
C SER A 101 -37.53 -26.98 -34.04
N SER A 102 -37.78 -25.82 -34.66
CA SER A 102 -36.85 -24.68 -34.60
C SER A 102 -36.63 -24.21 -33.16
N LEU A 103 -37.66 -24.32 -32.33
CA LEU A 103 -37.60 -24.00 -30.90
C LEU A 103 -36.70 -24.97 -30.13
N ALA A 104 -36.82 -26.29 -30.32
CA ALA A 104 -35.99 -27.28 -29.65
C ALA A 104 -34.50 -27.11 -30.02
N LYS A 105 -34.20 -26.85 -31.30
CA LYS A 105 -32.84 -26.53 -31.75
C LYS A 105 -32.33 -25.25 -31.10
N ALA A 106 -33.10 -24.16 -31.13
CA ALA A 106 -32.69 -22.90 -30.53
C ALA A 106 -32.42 -23.03 -29.03
N ALA A 107 -33.26 -23.77 -28.29
CA ALA A 107 -33.07 -24.04 -26.87
C ALA A 107 -31.78 -24.84 -26.60
N LEU A 108 -31.49 -25.85 -27.42
CA LEU A 108 -30.27 -26.65 -27.30
C LEU A 108 -29.01 -25.81 -27.58
N HIS A 109 -29.00 -25.03 -28.67
CA HIS A 109 -27.89 -24.14 -29.00
C HIS A 109 -27.67 -23.09 -27.91
N PHE A 110 -28.74 -22.47 -27.42
CA PHE A 110 -28.68 -21.51 -26.31
C PHE A 110 -28.07 -22.15 -25.05
N GLY A 111 -28.57 -23.30 -24.63
CA GLY A 111 -28.06 -23.98 -23.43
C GLY A 111 -26.58 -24.35 -23.55
N ASN A 112 -26.15 -24.88 -24.70
CA ASN A 112 -24.74 -25.23 -24.92
C ASN A 112 -23.83 -24.00 -24.92
N SER A 113 -24.21 -22.93 -25.63
CA SER A 113 -23.41 -21.70 -25.67
C SER A 113 -23.36 -21.03 -24.29
N HIS A 114 -24.47 -21.03 -23.55
CA HIS A 114 -24.53 -20.45 -22.21
C HIS A 114 -23.65 -21.21 -21.21
N LYS A 115 -23.55 -22.56 -21.30
CA LYS A 115 -22.59 -23.33 -20.49
C LYS A 115 -21.15 -22.92 -20.78
N SER A 116 -20.79 -22.84 -22.06
CA SER A 116 -19.45 -22.40 -22.47
C SER A 116 -19.12 -20.99 -21.98
N ILE A 117 -20.08 -20.06 -21.97
CA ILE A 117 -19.91 -18.71 -21.42
C ILE A 117 -19.64 -18.74 -19.91
N GLU A 118 -20.29 -19.64 -19.16
CA GLU A 118 -20.02 -19.81 -17.73
C GLU A 118 -18.65 -20.46 -17.46
N ASP A 119 -18.17 -21.35 -18.34
CA ASP A 119 -16.82 -21.92 -18.25
C ASP A 119 -15.74 -20.85 -18.46
N GLU A 120 -15.96 -19.91 -19.40
CA GLU A 120 -15.12 -18.73 -19.56
C GLU A 120 -15.15 -17.82 -18.31
N ARG A 121 -16.32 -17.71 -17.66
CA ARG A 121 -16.44 -16.94 -16.41
C ARG A 121 -15.66 -17.61 -15.28
N GLU A 122 -15.73 -18.92 -15.13
CA GLU A 122 -14.91 -19.65 -14.15
C GLU A 122 -13.42 -19.43 -14.39
N THR A 123 -12.98 -19.44 -15.64
CA THR A 123 -11.60 -19.16 -16.02
C THR A 123 -11.17 -17.75 -15.58
N LEU A 124 -12.00 -16.72 -15.83
CA LEU A 124 -11.78 -15.36 -15.33
C LEU A 124 -11.65 -15.32 -13.81
N LEU A 125 -12.59 -15.95 -13.09
CA LEU A 125 -12.57 -15.96 -11.62
C LEU A 125 -11.31 -16.64 -11.06
N GLY A 126 -10.86 -17.73 -11.70
CA GLY A 126 -9.61 -18.40 -11.37
C GLY A 126 -8.40 -17.47 -11.51
N ILE A 127 -8.31 -16.74 -12.62
CA ILE A 127 -7.24 -15.75 -12.85
C ILE A 127 -7.26 -14.65 -11.77
N LEU A 128 -8.44 -14.08 -11.49
CA LEU A 128 -8.57 -13.04 -10.45
C LEU A 128 -8.20 -13.56 -9.05
N GLY A 129 -8.54 -14.81 -8.73
CA GLY A 129 -8.19 -15.44 -7.46
C GLY A 129 -6.68 -15.70 -7.33
N GLU A 130 -6.14 -16.52 -8.24
CA GLU A 130 -4.79 -17.07 -8.14
C GLU A 130 -3.71 -16.09 -8.63
N ARG A 131 -3.97 -15.37 -9.72
CA ARG A 131 -2.96 -14.52 -10.36
C ARG A 131 -2.97 -13.09 -9.85
N VAL A 132 -4.02 -12.68 -9.12
CA VAL A 132 -4.18 -11.30 -8.62
C VAL A 132 -4.34 -11.26 -7.10
N SER A 133 -5.39 -11.88 -6.56
CA SER A 133 -5.69 -11.78 -5.12
C SER A 133 -4.60 -12.41 -4.25
N GLU A 134 -4.09 -13.58 -4.60
CA GLU A 134 -3.01 -14.25 -3.86
C GLU A 134 -1.69 -13.45 -3.80
N PRO A 135 -1.13 -12.99 -4.93
CA PRO A 135 0.04 -12.12 -4.91
C PRO A 135 -0.17 -10.83 -4.11
N LEU A 136 -1.36 -10.21 -4.18
CA LEU A 136 -1.69 -9.04 -3.37
C LEU A 136 -1.72 -9.36 -1.88
N ARG A 137 -2.29 -10.50 -1.48
CA ARG A 137 -2.28 -10.94 -0.07
C ARG A 137 -0.85 -11.12 0.42
N ALA A 138 0.01 -11.79 -0.35
CA ALA A 138 1.41 -11.99 -0.02
C ALA A 138 2.16 -10.65 0.14
N LEU A 139 1.90 -9.69 -0.75
CA LEU A 139 2.49 -8.35 -0.68
C LEU A 139 2.03 -7.56 0.56
N ILE A 140 0.75 -7.67 0.94
CA ILE A 140 0.19 -7.02 2.14
C ILE A 140 0.86 -7.57 3.42
N THR A 141 1.16 -8.86 3.46
CA THR A 141 1.79 -9.54 4.61
C THR A 141 3.31 -9.67 4.49
N GLY A 142 3.91 -9.09 3.44
CA GLY A 142 5.33 -9.28 3.13
C GLY A 142 6.26 -8.65 4.17
N ALA A 143 7.29 -9.42 4.55
CA ALA A 143 8.35 -8.97 5.46
C ALA A 143 9.06 -7.67 5.02
N PRO A 144 9.40 -7.44 3.73
CA PRO A 144 10.20 -6.27 3.34
C PRO A 144 9.57 -4.92 3.72
N LEU A 145 8.24 -4.78 3.57
CA LEU A 145 7.54 -3.56 3.94
C LEU A 145 7.48 -3.38 5.47
N GLU A 146 7.32 -4.47 6.20
CA GLU A 146 7.25 -4.43 7.66
C GLU A 146 8.63 -4.12 8.26
N ASP A 147 9.70 -4.73 7.74
CA ASP A 147 11.08 -4.46 8.13
C ASP A 147 11.48 -3.00 7.87
N ALA A 148 11.11 -2.45 6.71
CA ALA A 148 11.34 -1.04 6.40
C ALA A 148 10.61 -0.09 7.37
N ARG A 149 9.39 -0.45 7.81
CA ARG A 149 8.64 0.30 8.83
C ARG A 149 9.27 0.20 10.21
N HIS A 150 9.80 -0.97 10.57
CA HIS A 150 10.56 -1.13 11.82
C HIS A 150 11.79 -0.24 11.84
N LEU A 151 12.54 -0.16 10.73
CA LEU A 151 13.68 0.77 10.61
C LEU A 151 13.25 2.23 10.75
N THR A 152 12.12 2.61 10.12
CA THR A 152 11.56 3.96 10.25
C THR A 152 11.21 4.30 11.70
N HIS A 153 10.55 3.39 12.43
CA HIS A 153 10.25 3.59 13.84
C HIS A 153 11.49 3.64 14.73
N ARG A 154 12.52 2.86 14.40
CA ARG A 154 13.81 2.90 15.09
C ARG A 154 14.48 4.27 14.88
N TYR A 155 14.45 4.80 13.66
CA TYR A 155 14.94 6.14 13.34
C TYR A 155 14.20 7.21 14.14
N ASP A 156 12.87 7.17 14.18
CA ASP A 156 12.06 8.14 14.96
C ASP A 156 12.42 8.14 16.45
N ARG A 157 12.60 6.95 17.05
CA ARG A 157 13.03 6.82 18.44
C ARG A 157 14.44 7.39 18.64
N PHE A 158 15.37 7.03 17.75
CA PHE A 158 16.76 7.46 17.86
C PHE A 158 16.92 8.97 17.68
N ARG A 159 16.08 9.58 16.83
CA ARG A 159 15.99 11.04 16.70
C ARG A 159 15.55 11.72 18.00
N GLN A 160 14.56 11.17 18.72
CA GLN A 160 14.17 11.69 20.03
C GLN A 160 15.31 11.62 21.06
N GLU A 161 16.15 10.57 21.00
CA GLU A 161 17.34 10.45 21.84
C GLU A 161 18.39 11.53 21.51
N VAL A 162 18.59 11.84 20.21
CA VAL A 162 19.45 12.94 19.75
C VAL A 162 18.92 14.29 20.22
N GLU A 163 17.61 14.53 20.09
CA GLU A 163 16.95 15.76 20.57
C GLU A 163 17.11 15.94 22.09
N ALA A 164 16.94 14.86 22.87
CA ALA A 164 17.15 14.88 24.32
C ALA A 164 18.61 15.18 24.70
N GLN A 165 19.58 14.55 24.02
CA GLN A 165 21.01 14.82 24.24
C GLN A 165 21.37 16.27 23.85
N ALA A 166 20.79 16.81 22.76
CA ALA A 166 21.02 18.18 22.35
C ALA A 166 20.51 19.19 23.39
N ALA A 167 19.30 18.96 23.94
CA ALA A 167 18.76 19.78 25.02
C ALA A 167 19.64 19.75 26.28
N ASP A 168 20.22 18.59 26.61
CA ASP A 168 21.14 18.45 27.74
C ASP A 168 22.48 19.18 27.52
N VAL A 169 23.02 19.15 26.30
CA VAL A 169 24.20 19.94 25.91
C VAL A 169 23.91 21.44 26.04
N LEU A 170 22.78 21.92 25.52
CA LEU A 170 22.37 23.34 25.63
C LEU A 170 22.26 23.78 27.09
N ARG A 171 21.64 22.94 27.94
CA ARG A 171 21.52 23.18 29.39
C ARG A 171 22.87 23.23 30.11
N ARG A 172 23.85 22.41 29.69
CA ARG A 172 25.21 22.46 30.27
C ARG A 172 25.96 23.69 29.79
N ARG A 173 25.87 24.04 28.49
CA ARG A 173 26.49 25.24 27.92
C ARG A 173 26.04 26.51 28.64
N SER A 174 24.75 26.67 28.92
CA SER A 174 24.25 27.86 29.64
C SER A 174 24.84 27.98 31.05
N LYS A 175 24.85 26.87 31.81
CA LYS A 175 25.43 26.83 33.17
C LYS A 175 26.93 27.13 33.20
N THR A 176 27.68 26.71 32.18
CA THR A 176 29.13 27.00 32.07
C THR A 176 29.39 28.47 31.72
N ARG A 177 28.44 29.18 31.10
CA ARG A 177 28.55 30.59 30.74
C ARG A 177 28.21 31.55 31.91
N GLU A 178 27.51 31.07 32.93
CA GLU A 178 26.97 31.86 34.05
C GLU A 178 27.76 31.76 35.37
N ALA A 179 28.77 30.87 35.49
CA ALA A 179 29.47 30.57 36.75
C ALA A 179 31.00 30.60 36.64
N ASP A 180 31.69 30.85 37.77
CA ASP A 180 33.14 30.60 37.92
C ASP A 180 33.44 29.13 37.62
N ILE A 181 34.20 28.90 36.55
CA ILE A 181 34.25 27.62 35.82
C ILE A 181 35.08 26.59 36.59
N SER A 182 34.43 25.60 37.20
CA SER A 182 35.13 24.37 37.63
C SER A 182 35.54 23.55 36.40
N ALA A 183 36.80 23.09 36.36
CA ALA A 183 37.34 22.22 35.31
C ALA A 183 36.48 20.96 35.10
N GLU A 184 35.82 20.46 36.15
CA GLU A 184 34.92 19.32 36.09
C GLU A 184 33.65 19.60 35.25
N SER A 185 33.10 20.81 35.36
CA SER A 185 31.91 21.24 34.60
C SER A 185 32.21 21.33 33.10
N TYR A 186 33.38 21.88 32.76
CA TYR A 186 33.85 21.95 31.37
C TYR A 186 34.06 20.55 30.75
N MET A 187 34.67 19.63 31.50
CA MET A 187 34.86 18.24 31.06
C MET A 187 33.53 17.51 30.81
N LYS A 188 32.54 17.68 31.69
CA LYS A 188 31.19 17.09 31.50
C LYS A 188 30.47 17.65 30.27
N LEU A 189 30.64 18.94 29.99
CA LEU A 189 30.11 19.54 28.76
C LEU A 189 30.78 18.93 27.52
N LYS A 190 32.12 18.83 27.51
CA LYS A 190 32.86 18.22 26.38
C LYS A 190 32.47 16.77 26.13
N GLN A 191 32.29 15.98 27.18
CA GLN A 191 31.80 14.60 27.06
C GLN A 191 30.38 14.54 26.46
N ALA A 192 29.49 15.45 26.88
CA ALA A 192 28.14 15.51 26.35
C ALA A 192 28.09 15.95 24.88
N GLU A 193 28.97 16.86 24.46
CA GLU A 193 29.15 17.29 23.07
C GLU A 193 29.67 16.14 22.19
N ALA A 194 30.67 15.39 22.67
CA ALA A 194 31.19 14.21 21.97
C ALA A 194 30.09 13.15 21.77
N ARG A 195 29.34 12.82 22.84
CA ARG A 195 28.21 11.89 22.74
C ARG A 195 27.13 12.38 21.77
N LEU A 196 26.86 13.68 21.72
CA LEU A 196 25.90 14.25 20.77
C LEU A 196 26.38 14.06 19.32
N ALA A 197 27.67 14.27 19.05
CA ALA A 197 28.25 14.06 17.73
C ALA A 197 28.16 12.59 17.29
N ASP A 198 28.47 11.65 18.18
CA ASP A 198 28.37 10.21 17.91
C ASP A 198 26.93 9.77 17.63
N LEU A 199 25.97 10.26 18.42
CA LEU A 199 24.55 9.99 18.22
C LEU A 199 24.05 10.59 16.91
N LYS A 200 24.42 11.82 16.56
CA LYS A 200 24.06 12.42 15.26
C LYS A 200 24.61 11.60 14.08
N SER A 201 25.87 11.19 14.13
CA SER A 201 26.47 10.36 13.08
C SER A 201 25.73 9.03 12.91
N SER A 202 25.45 8.35 14.03
CA SER A 202 24.69 7.09 14.05
C SER A 202 23.26 7.26 13.51
N MET A 203 22.61 8.39 13.83
CA MET A 203 21.26 8.72 13.36
C MET A 203 21.24 8.90 11.85
N MET A 204 22.25 9.58 11.29
CA MET A 204 22.38 9.80 9.86
C MET A 204 22.57 8.48 9.09
N VAL A 205 23.32 7.53 9.64
CA VAL A 205 23.45 6.18 9.06
C VAL A 205 22.10 5.47 9.06
N LEU A 206 21.43 5.42 10.21
CA LEU A 206 20.12 4.77 10.36
C LEU A 206 19.05 5.42 9.45
N GLY A 207 19.05 6.75 9.33
CA GLY A 207 18.14 7.48 8.46
C GLY A 207 18.33 7.13 6.98
N ARG A 208 19.58 6.97 6.52
CA ARG A 208 19.88 6.48 5.16
C ARG A 208 19.39 5.06 4.95
N GLU A 209 19.64 4.16 5.90
CA GLU A 209 19.18 2.76 5.84
C GLU A 209 17.66 2.66 5.79
N ALA A 210 16.96 3.37 6.69
CA ALA A 210 15.50 3.41 6.73
C ALA A 210 14.92 3.98 5.42
N THR A 211 15.53 5.05 4.90
CA THR A 211 15.08 5.68 3.64
C THR A 211 15.26 4.72 2.46
N ALA A 212 16.42 4.07 2.35
CA ALA A 212 16.69 3.11 1.29
C ALA A 212 15.74 1.90 1.34
N ALA A 213 15.51 1.35 2.54
CA ALA A 213 14.57 0.25 2.74
C ALA A 213 13.13 0.64 2.39
N MET A 214 12.68 1.82 2.82
CA MET A 214 11.33 2.32 2.52
C MET A 214 11.13 2.62 1.03
N LEU A 215 12.13 3.19 0.34
CA LEU A 215 12.08 3.40 -1.11
C LEU A 215 11.98 2.08 -1.87
N SER A 216 12.81 1.10 -1.52
CA SER A 216 12.77 -0.22 -2.15
C SER A 216 11.43 -0.92 -1.92
N ALA A 217 10.89 -0.83 -0.70
CA ALA A 217 9.61 -1.43 -0.36
C ALA A 217 8.46 -0.74 -1.12
N GLU A 218 8.48 0.59 -1.23
CA GLU A 218 7.48 1.35 -1.98
C GLU A 218 7.52 1.03 -3.47
N ASP A 219 8.71 1.05 -4.10
CA ASP A 219 8.86 0.75 -5.53
C ASP A 219 8.36 -0.65 -5.86
N GLN A 220 8.79 -1.65 -5.08
CA GLN A 220 8.31 -3.02 -5.22
C GLN A 220 6.78 -3.10 -5.05
N GLN A 221 6.23 -2.43 -4.04
CA GLN A 221 4.80 -2.42 -3.77
C GLN A 221 4.02 -1.81 -4.93
N GLN A 222 4.45 -0.65 -5.46
CA GLN A 222 3.80 0.03 -6.57
C GLN A 222 3.90 -0.79 -7.87
N LYS A 223 5.10 -1.28 -8.21
CA LYS A 223 5.35 -2.07 -9.41
C LYS A 223 4.50 -3.33 -9.47
N ILE A 224 4.49 -4.12 -8.40
CA ILE A 224 3.69 -5.35 -8.34
C ILE A 224 2.20 -5.00 -8.42
N THR A 225 1.73 -4.01 -7.66
CA THR A 225 0.31 -3.61 -7.70
C THR A 225 -0.12 -3.20 -9.11
N PHE A 226 0.71 -2.42 -9.80
CA PHE A 226 0.44 -2.00 -11.17
C PHE A 226 0.37 -3.19 -12.14
N GLN A 227 1.32 -4.12 -12.07
CA GLN A 227 1.31 -5.33 -12.90
C GLN A 227 0.06 -6.19 -12.67
N LEU A 228 -0.38 -6.29 -11.42
CA LEU A 228 -1.58 -7.07 -11.08
C LEU A 228 -2.86 -6.39 -11.55
N LEU A 229 -2.92 -5.05 -11.53
CA LEU A 229 -4.02 -4.30 -12.14
C LEU A 229 -4.09 -4.51 -13.66
N LEU A 230 -2.95 -4.55 -14.35
CA LEU A 230 -2.92 -4.89 -15.78
C LEU A 230 -3.43 -6.31 -16.03
N ALA A 231 -2.99 -7.29 -15.21
CA ALA A 231 -3.46 -8.66 -15.32
C ALA A 231 -4.98 -8.79 -15.13
N MET A 232 -5.60 -7.98 -14.26
CA MET A 232 -7.06 -7.91 -14.14
C MET A 232 -7.71 -7.41 -15.44
N VAL A 233 -7.20 -6.30 -15.99
CA VAL A 233 -7.73 -5.71 -17.23
C VAL A 233 -7.61 -6.69 -18.40
N ASP A 234 -6.48 -7.36 -18.53
CA ASP A 234 -6.25 -8.35 -19.60
C ASP A 234 -7.18 -9.56 -19.45
N ALA A 235 -7.39 -10.03 -18.22
CA ALA A 235 -8.32 -11.13 -17.94
C ALA A 235 -9.77 -10.77 -18.27
N GLU A 236 -10.23 -9.59 -17.85
CA GLU A 236 -11.58 -9.10 -18.19
C GLU A 236 -11.76 -8.93 -19.69
N LYS A 237 -10.77 -8.34 -20.37
CA LYS A 237 -10.80 -8.19 -21.83
C LYS A 237 -10.91 -9.54 -22.52
N SER A 238 -10.05 -10.50 -22.16
CA SER A 238 -10.06 -11.84 -22.75
C SER A 238 -11.41 -12.54 -22.55
N TYR A 239 -11.95 -12.47 -21.32
CA TYR A 239 -13.26 -13.01 -21.01
C TYR A 239 -14.36 -12.41 -21.90
N HIS A 240 -14.45 -11.09 -21.97
CA HIS A 240 -15.47 -10.42 -22.78
C HIS A 240 -15.34 -10.70 -24.27
N GLN A 241 -14.12 -10.87 -24.78
CA GLN A 241 -13.88 -11.27 -26.17
C GLN A 241 -14.39 -12.69 -26.46
N HIS A 242 -14.12 -13.65 -25.57
CA HIS A 242 -14.62 -15.02 -25.73
C HIS A 242 -16.15 -15.09 -25.62
N VAL A 243 -16.75 -14.36 -24.67
CA VAL A 243 -18.21 -14.28 -24.55
C VAL A 243 -18.85 -13.71 -25.81
N LEU A 244 -18.29 -12.63 -26.36
CA LEU A 244 -18.80 -12.03 -27.59
C LEU A 244 -18.76 -13.04 -28.74
N ALA A 245 -17.63 -13.73 -28.94
CA ALA A 245 -17.48 -14.74 -29.99
C ALA A 245 -18.50 -15.89 -29.83
N SER A 246 -18.75 -16.35 -28.60
CA SER A 246 -19.75 -17.39 -28.30
C SER A 246 -21.17 -16.93 -28.61
N LEU A 247 -21.49 -15.65 -28.34
CA LEU A 247 -22.80 -15.06 -28.64
C LEU A 247 -23.00 -14.83 -30.13
N GLU A 248 -21.99 -14.38 -30.87
CA GLU A 248 -22.04 -14.22 -32.32
C GLU A 248 -22.27 -15.57 -33.02
N LYS A 249 -21.56 -16.61 -32.58
CA LYS A 249 -21.76 -17.98 -33.05
C LYS A 249 -23.19 -18.47 -32.76
N LEU A 250 -23.67 -18.27 -31.53
CA LEU A 250 -25.03 -18.66 -31.14
C LEU A 250 -26.09 -17.95 -31.99
N HIS A 251 -25.94 -16.64 -32.22
CA HIS A 251 -26.86 -15.88 -33.06
C HIS A 251 -26.89 -16.44 -34.48
N ALA A 252 -25.74 -16.78 -35.05
CA ALA A 252 -25.69 -17.42 -36.37
C ALA A 252 -26.39 -18.78 -36.39
N GLU A 253 -26.24 -19.61 -35.35
CA GLU A 253 -26.87 -20.95 -35.27
C GLU A 253 -28.39 -20.91 -35.06
N VAL A 254 -28.92 -19.86 -34.40
CA VAL A 254 -30.35 -19.74 -34.09
C VAL A 254 -31.12 -18.98 -35.17
N CYS A 255 -30.48 -18.05 -35.88
CA CYS A 255 -31.13 -17.20 -36.88
C CYS A 255 -31.09 -17.74 -38.32
N THR A 256 -30.47 -18.90 -38.55
CA THR A 256 -30.47 -19.64 -39.82
C THR A 256 -31.45 -20.80 -39.80
#